data_AF-A0A1Z4KKP0-F1
#
_entry.id   AF-A0A1Z4KKP0-F1
#
_cell.length_a   1.000
_cell.length_b   1.000
_cell.length_c   1.000
_cell.angle_alpha   90.00
_cell.angle_beta   90.00
_cell.angle_gamma   90.00
#
_symmetry.space_group_name_H-M   'P 1'
#
loop_
_entity.id
_entity.type
_entity.pdbx_description
1 polymer ?
#
loop_
_entity_poly.entity_id
_entity_poly.type
_entity_poly.pdbx_seq_one_letter_code
_entity_poly.pdbx_strand_id
1 'polypeptide(L)'
;MVGYTVHLYSTNKHPSFSVLTDTGNSLEDQQEDSMRVAVQQEDLQLLSRTLQEQFLAEVPSGEFFQIKCAVNKDELMILTQHPVSVKVNTEEIFAVLEEALQSLPPYQDQQVQCFLRIVGEKLPYAKRSLTMKGYGKTESPIIQQDDEDQEDEEATSFSSLALPLSHSTATDAVEYEEGVFDPLAGTPDLLTNPSQRPLKKILLGAVVGISLLGSGGAYLVTRPCVMSVCQEFQSAQQLNTQFRQLISRARSEKDLTTLQQQLETTSIALGVIPPWSSYSQQAAELKTNLSGRSEKISQVNKALQAASVAEQKMQTPATSQDELQARQQLWRQAITPLEAISPNHELYRLVQPKLIKYRIHLQTINQQLLAQEKWVKKLADAKGVASVANKWETTAKSLKDWQRVQSTWQVVINALNVIPQSSPASQEAQQLLLEYKPKLARARDRVTIEQLAAKSYQQLLGIASQAKAYEQKQEWQAAVIYWQQALQAAKQISNNSLYYNQAQSLITPYSASLQQAQEKLILNNSWQQTRADLNKTCSSEIRICNFTVDDKGIIVKITPEYEQVLQSSISDNNAQDSSLAVGITNHWQTLQEALTVISENANLPLFIYNVQDQVIYMRTPGE
;
A
#
# COMPACT_ATOMS: atom_id res chain seq x y z
N MET A 1 -20.14 21.96 -41.57
CA MET A 1 -18.73 22.36 -41.35
C MET A 1 -18.67 23.19 -40.07
N VAL A 2 -17.59 23.03 -39.30
CA VAL A 2 -16.92 23.98 -38.36
C VAL A 2 -17.72 25.21 -37.86
N GLY A 3 -17.80 25.50 -36.55
CA GLY A 3 -17.21 24.82 -35.39
C GLY A 3 -17.62 25.47 -34.07
N TYR A 4 -17.48 24.75 -32.96
CA TYR A 4 -17.82 25.22 -31.61
C TYR A 4 -16.57 25.75 -30.87
N THR A 5 -16.64 26.96 -30.33
CA THR A 5 -15.63 27.50 -29.40
C THR A 5 -16.03 27.13 -27.97
N VAL A 6 -15.28 26.22 -27.34
CA VAL A 6 -15.46 25.85 -25.93
C VAL A 6 -14.44 26.59 -25.07
N HIS A 7 -14.91 27.47 -24.18
CA HIS A 7 -14.07 28.04 -23.13
C HIS A 7 -13.96 27.07 -21.95
N LEU A 8 -12.77 26.49 -21.75
CA LEU A 8 -12.45 25.66 -20.61
C LEU A 8 -12.08 26.54 -19.41
N TYR A 9 -12.95 26.62 -18.40
CA TYR A 9 -12.55 27.08 -17.07
C TYR A 9 -11.91 25.92 -16.29
N SER A 10 -10.59 25.99 -16.11
CA SER A 10 -9.86 25.04 -15.27
C SER A 10 -10.08 25.36 -13.79
N THR A 11 -10.89 24.55 -13.10
CA THR A 11 -10.96 24.57 -11.63
C THR A 11 -10.10 23.45 -11.05
N ASN A 12 -8.81 23.72 -10.96
CA ASN A 12 -7.86 22.85 -10.23
C ASN A 12 -8.16 22.93 -8.73
N LYS A 13 -9.05 22.05 -8.23
CA LYS A 13 -9.39 21.95 -6.81
C LYS A 13 -8.99 20.57 -6.30
N HIS A 14 -7.75 20.47 -5.81
CA HIS A 14 -7.30 19.31 -5.04
C HIS A 14 -8.25 19.10 -3.84
N PRO A 15 -8.73 17.87 -3.58
CA PRO A 15 -9.42 17.57 -2.33
C PRO A 15 -8.39 17.59 -1.20
N SER A 16 -8.42 18.66 -0.40
CA SER A 16 -7.69 18.72 0.86
C SER A 16 -8.18 17.61 1.80
N PHE A 17 -7.28 16.74 2.23
CA PHE A 17 -7.54 15.82 3.34
C PHE A 17 -7.60 16.63 4.63
N SER A 18 -8.80 17.09 4.99
CA SER A 18 -9.05 17.64 6.33
C SER A 18 -9.02 16.50 7.35
N VAL A 19 -7.89 16.37 8.05
CA VAL A 19 -7.74 15.50 9.21
C VAL A 19 -8.75 15.93 10.27
N LEU A 20 -9.76 15.09 10.51
CA LEU A 20 -10.58 15.17 11.72
C LEU A 20 -9.79 14.49 12.83
N THR A 21 -9.07 15.29 13.62
CA THR A 21 -8.41 14.84 14.85
C THR A 21 -9.47 14.45 15.87
N ASP A 22 -9.63 13.16 16.10
CA ASP A 22 -10.38 12.65 17.25
C ASP A 22 -9.48 12.81 18.49
N THR A 23 -9.77 13.80 19.34
CA THR A 23 -8.99 14.09 20.55
C THR A 23 -9.31 13.07 21.64
N GLY A 24 -8.86 11.84 21.45
CA GLY A 24 -9.10 10.70 22.35
C GLY A 24 -7.87 9.84 22.68
N ASN A 25 -6.90 9.70 21.76
CA ASN A 25 -5.77 8.74 21.91
C ASN A 25 -4.37 9.38 22.03
N SER A 26 -4.25 10.71 22.03
CA SER A 26 -2.98 11.42 21.78
C SER A 26 -1.83 11.17 22.79
N LEU A 27 -2.07 10.50 23.92
CA LEU A 27 -1.02 10.19 24.91
C LEU A 27 -0.35 8.83 24.66
N GLU A 28 -1.12 7.80 24.31
CA GLU A 28 -0.58 6.48 23.95
C GLU A 28 0.15 6.57 22.60
N ASP A 29 -0.46 7.21 21.61
CA ASP A 29 0.16 7.44 20.28
C ASP A 29 1.51 8.18 20.38
N GLN A 30 1.62 9.19 21.25
CA GLN A 30 2.87 9.93 21.48
C GLN A 30 3.92 9.09 22.23
N GLN A 31 3.49 8.23 23.14
CA GLN A 31 4.39 7.36 23.90
C GLN A 31 4.94 6.21 23.03
N GLU A 32 4.12 5.64 22.13
CA GLU A 32 4.55 4.65 21.15
C GLU A 32 5.54 5.24 20.11
N ASP A 33 5.22 6.38 19.48
CA ASP A 33 6.13 6.97 18.48
C ASP A 33 7.45 7.47 19.11
N SER A 34 7.42 7.96 20.35
CA SER A 34 8.63 8.26 21.14
C SER A 34 9.46 6.99 21.41
N MET A 35 8.82 5.87 21.74
CA MET A 35 9.49 4.58 21.95
C MET A 35 10.09 4.03 20.65
N ARG A 36 9.42 4.17 19.50
CA ARG A 36 9.97 3.83 18.18
C ARG A 36 11.25 4.58 17.87
N VAL A 37 11.22 5.91 18.02
CA VAL A 37 12.38 6.77 17.74
C VAL A 37 13.53 6.41 18.68
N ALA A 38 13.25 6.15 19.96
CA ALA A 38 14.26 5.69 20.91
C ALA A 38 14.88 4.33 20.53
N VAL A 39 14.07 3.35 20.11
CA VAL A 39 14.54 2.01 19.71
C VAL A 39 15.38 2.07 18.42
N GLN A 40 14.93 2.80 17.39
CA GLN A 40 15.70 2.97 16.15
C GLN A 40 17.01 3.73 16.38
N GLN A 41 17.00 4.75 17.25
CA GLN A 41 18.19 5.52 17.60
C GLN A 41 19.18 4.69 18.43
N GLU A 42 18.69 3.83 19.33
CA GLU A 42 19.52 2.86 20.07
C GLU A 42 20.20 1.87 19.11
N ASP A 43 19.46 1.28 18.16
CA ASP A 43 20.00 0.38 17.14
C ASP A 43 21.09 1.04 16.29
N LEU A 44 20.92 2.31 15.90
CA LEU A 44 21.93 3.05 15.13
C LEU A 44 23.19 3.38 15.93
N GLN A 45 23.05 3.69 17.23
CA GLN A 45 24.21 3.87 18.12
C GLN A 45 24.94 2.54 18.36
N LEU A 46 24.19 1.47 18.54
CA LEU A 46 24.66 0.11 18.76
C LEU A 46 25.40 -0.43 17.52
N LEU A 47 24.87 -0.20 16.32
CA LEU A 47 25.57 -0.46 15.05
C LEU A 47 26.85 0.37 14.96
N SER A 48 26.78 1.69 15.18
CA SER A 48 27.95 2.58 15.09
C SER A 48 29.09 2.11 15.99
N ARG A 49 28.79 1.71 17.24
CA ARG A 49 29.77 1.16 18.19
C ARG A 49 30.31 -0.20 17.74
N THR A 50 29.45 -1.09 17.24
CA THR A 50 29.86 -2.43 16.79
C THR A 50 30.80 -2.34 15.59
N LEU A 51 30.46 -1.51 14.60
CA LEU A 51 31.34 -1.22 13.48
C LEU A 51 32.64 -0.57 13.94
N GLN A 52 32.60 0.41 14.85
CA GLN A 52 33.80 1.06 15.40
C GLN A 52 34.73 0.07 16.10
N GLU A 53 34.21 -0.84 16.93
CA GLU A 53 34.99 -1.87 17.63
C GLU A 53 35.62 -2.88 16.67
N GLN A 54 34.92 -3.25 15.59
CA GLN A 54 35.47 -4.14 14.55
C GLN A 54 36.53 -3.43 13.70
N PHE A 55 36.29 -2.17 13.33
CA PHE A 55 37.23 -1.33 12.58
C PHE A 55 38.54 -1.09 13.36
N LEU A 56 38.46 -0.96 14.69
CA LEU A 56 39.61 -0.90 15.61
C LEU A 56 40.43 -2.20 15.64
N ALA A 57 39.82 -3.36 15.34
CA ALA A 57 40.48 -4.65 15.35
C ALA A 57 41.16 -5.00 14.01
N GLU A 58 40.58 -4.53 12.89
CA GLU A 58 40.96 -4.94 11.54
C GLU A 58 41.77 -3.89 10.77
N VAL A 59 41.56 -2.59 11.01
CA VAL A 59 42.21 -1.51 10.24
C VAL A 59 43.44 -0.93 10.97
N PRO A 60 44.64 -0.92 10.36
CA PRO A 60 45.78 -0.19 10.87
C PRO A 60 45.46 1.30 11.02
N SER A 61 45.72 1.89 12.19
CA SER A 61 45.31 3.27 12.54
C SER A 61 43.79 3.45 12.75
N GLY A 62 43.01 2.38 12.94
CA GLY A 62 41.57 2.39 13.25
C GLY A 62 41.16 3.34 14.39
N GLU A 63 42.06 3.63 15.34
CA GLU A 63 41.85 4.54 16.47
C GLU A 63 41.60 6.00 16.07
N PHE A 64 42.02 6.41 14.88
CA PHE A 64 41.80 7.77 14.37
C PHE A 64 40.53 7.89 13.52
N PHE A 65 39.77 6.80 13.34
CA PHE A 65 38.52 6.81 12.59
C PHE A 65 37.31 6.92 13.52
N GLN A 66 36.28 7.65 13.08
CA GLN A 66 34.98 7.75 13.75
C GLN A 66 33.87 7.29 12.81
N ILE A 67 33.10 6.26 13.23
CA ILE A 67 31.96 5.74 12.48
C ILE A 67 30.65 6.28 13.07
N LYS A 68 29.76 6.75 12.20
CA LYS A 68 28.40 7.23 12.55
C LYS A 68 27.37 6.64 11.59
N CYS A 69 26.29 6.08 12.12
CA CYS A 69 25.18 5.53 11.33
C CYS A 69 23.92 6.40 11.43
N ALA A 70 23.17 6.50 10.34
CA ALA A 70 21.88 7.18 10.26
C ALA A 70 20.96 6.48 9.25
N VAL A 71 19.64 6.66 9.35
CA VAL A 71 18.68 6.21 8.33
C VAL A 71 18.10 7.43 7.62
N ASN A 72 17.95 7.34 6.30
CA ASN A 72 17.31 8.37 5.49
C ASN A 72 16.49 7.69 4.38
N LYS A 73 15.17 7.92 4.34
CA LYS A 73 14.24 7.27 3.38
C LYS A 73 14.42 5.75 3.32
N ASP A 74 14.44 5.10 4.48
CA ASP A 74 14.64 3.65 4.67
C ASP A 74 16.00 3.08 4.22
N GLU A 75 16.93 3.90 3.71
CA GLU A 75 18.32 3.51 3.43
C GLU A 75 19.23 3.77 4.64
N LEU A 76 20.12 2.81 4.93
CA LEU A 76 21.15 2.95 5.96
C LEU A 76 22.35 3.72 5.40
N MET A 77 22.73 4.81 6.06
CA MET A 77 23.92 5.60 5.75
C MET A 77 24.98 5.41 6.84
N ILE A 78 26.20 5.06 6.44
CA ILE A 78 27.35 4.89 7.33
C ILE A 78 28.42 5.90 6.91
N LEU A 79 28.81 6.76 7.85
CA LEU A 79 29.79 7.81 7.64
C LEU A 79 31.03 7.56 8.50
N THR A 80 32.13 7.24 7.83
CA THR A 80 33.45 7.01 8.45
C THR A 80 34.32 8.25 8.25
N GLN A 81 34.82 8.82 9.35
CA GLN A 81 35.57 10.08 9.35
C GLN A 81 36.99 9.89 9.89
N HIS A 82 37.98 10.61 9.37
CA HIS A 82 39.37 10.58 9.85
C HIS A 82 40.06 11.95 9.75
N PRO A 83 41.12 12.23 10.50
CA PRO A 83 41.91 13.45 10.34
C PRO A 83 42.80 13.40 9.08
N VAL A 84 43.21 14.57 8.59
CA VAL A 84 44.06 14.75 7.38
C VAL A 84 45.40 14.01 7.48
N SER A 85 45.90 13.79 8.69
CA SER A 85 47.18 13.11 8.96
C SER A 85 47.17 11.59 8.72
N VAL A 86 46.00 10.97 8.56
CA VAL A 86 45.86 9.53 8.37
C VAL A 86 45.81 9.20 6.88
N LYS A 87 46.76 8.38 6.41
CA LYS A 87 46.76 7.86 5.04
C LYS A 87 45.68 6.77 4.91
N VAL A 88 44.65 7.04 4.12
CA VAL A 88 43.52 6.12 3.90
C VAL A 88 43.69 5.31 2.64
N ASN A 89 43.48 3.99 2.75
CA ASN A 89 43.16 3.12 1.63
C ASN A 89 41.64 2.95 1.54
N THR A 90 41.01 3.59 0.56
CA THR A 90 39.54 3.64 0.45
C THR A 90 38.91 2.27 0.17
N GLU A 91 39.58 1.40 -0.59
CA GLU A 91 39.08 0.07 -0.93
C GLU A 91 39.09 -0.86 0.28
N GLU A 92 40.19 -0.86 1.05
CA GLU A 92 40.37 -1.63 2.28
C GLU A 92 39.34 -1.23 3.35
N ILE A 93 39.11 0.07 3.55
CA ILE A 93 38.08 0.56 4.48
C ILE A 93 36.68 0.11 4.06
N PHE A 94 36.34 0.21 2.78
CA PHE A 94 35.03 -0.23 2.33
C PHE A 94 34.88 -1.75 2.36
N ALA A 95 35.95 -2.52 2.16
CA ALA A 95 35.93 -3.98 2.30
C ALA A 95 35.68 -4.41 3.76
N VAL A 96 36.37 -3.80 4.74
CA VAL A 96 36.15 -4.05 6.17
C VAL A 96 34.72 -3.67 6.59
N LEU A 97 34.19 -2.55 6.12
CA LEU A 97 32.78 -2.19 6.38
C LEU A 97 31.81 -3.20 5.76
N GLU A 98 32.08 -3.68 4.54
CA GLU A 98 31.26 -4.68 3.86
C GLU A 98 31.29 -6.04 4.57
N GLU A 99 32.46 -6.52 5.00
CA GLU A 99 32.62 -7.76 5.77
C GLU A 99 31.97 -7.67 7.15
N ALA A 100 32.16 -6.55 7.86
CA ALA A 100 31.50 -6.28 9.14
C ALA A 100 29.97 -6.31 8.98
N LEU A 101 29.41 -5.65 7.96
CA LEU A 101 27.97 -5.65 7.69
C LEU A 101 27.45 -7.03 7.25
N GLN A 102 28.21 -7.80 6.46
CA GLN A 102 27.87 -9.19 6.12
C GLN A 102 27.76 -10.07 7.37
N SER A 103 28.64 -9.87 8.34
CA SER A 103 28.64 -10.60 9.61
C SER A 103 27.46 -10.27 10.53
N LEU A 104 26.71 -9.20 10.24
CA LEU A 104 25.53 -8.76 10.98
C LEU A 104 24.25 -9.25 10.26
N PRO A 105 23.56 -10.31 10.74
CA PRO A 105 22.33 -10.80 10.14
C PRO A 105 21.25 -9.75 9.84
N PRO A 106 20.98 -8.73 10.69
CA PRO A 106 19.88 -7.79 10.48
C PRO A 106 20.02 -6.82 9.27
N TYR A 107 21.14 -6.84 8.54
CA TYR A 107 21.41 -5.94 7.41
C TYR A 107 21.62 -6.67 6.06
N GLN A 108 21.43 -7.99 6.00
CA GLN A 108 21.73 -8.81 4.82
C GLN A 108 20.79 -8.58 3.61
N ASP A 109 19.67 -7.87 3.80
CA ASP A 109 18.68 -7.55 2.75
C ASP A 109 18.49 -6.02 2.54
N GLN A 110 19.26 -5.15 3.22
CA GLN A 110 19.10 -3.69 3.14
C GLN A 110 20.14 -3.04 2.21
N GLN A 111 19.75 -1.98 1.49
CA GLN A 111 20.73 -1.14 0.77
C GLN A 111 21.46 -0.22 1.76
N VAL A 112 22.79 -0.22 1.68
CA VAL A 112 23.66 0.56 2.57
C VAL A 112 24.52 1.51 1.75
N GLN A 113 24.55 2.78 2.14
CA GLN A 113 25.46 3.79 1.57
C GLN A 113 26.60 4.09 2.55
N CYS A 114 27.81 3.68 2.20
CA CYS A 114 29.02 3.96 2.97
C CYS A 114 29.73 5.21 2.41
N PHE A 115 30.14 6.11 3.29
CA PHE A 115 30.76 7.39 2.97
C PHE A 115 32.07 7.59 3.75
N LEU A 116 33.09 8.13 3.09
CA LEU A 116 34.36 8.52 3.71
C LEU A 116 34.56 10.03 3.68
N ARG A 117 34.97 10.61 4.81
CA ARG A 117 35.10 12.06 4.97
C ARG A 117 36.31 12.44 5.84
N ILE A 118 36.90 13.59 5.58
CA ILE A 118 37.89 14.20 6.46
C ILE A 118 37.15 14.94 7.59
N VAL A 119 37.64 14.86 8.83
CA VAL A 119 37.09 15.62 9.95
C VAL A 119 37.22 17.12 9.67
N GLY A 120 36.11 17.85 9.75
CA GLY A 120 36.02 19.28 9.41
C GLY A 120 35.45 19.56 8.00
N GLU A 121 35.56 18.61 7.07
CA GLU A 121 35.00 18.77 5.71
C GLU A 121 33.50 18.56 5.67
N LYS A 122 32.80 19.34 4.82
CA LYS A 122 31.34 19.25 4.68
C LYS A 122 30.91 18.03 3.87
N LEU A 123 31.62 17.74 2.77
CA LEU A 123 31.27 16.67 1.83
C LEU A 123 32.17 15.44 1.99
N PRO A 124 31.64 14.21 1.86
CA PRO A 124 32.46 13.00 1.77
C PRO A 124 33.24 12.98 0.45
N TYR A 125 34.50 12.55 0.49
CA TYR A 125 35.36 12.48 -0.69
C TYR A 125 35.27 11.13 -1.42
N ALA A 126 34.73 10.09 -0.78
CA ALA A 126 34.42 8.81 -1.41
C ALA A 126 33.10 8.23 -0.89
N LYS A 127 32.43 7.45 -1.76
CA LYS A 127 31.15 6.79 -1.50
C LYS A 127 31.16 5.40 -2.13
N ARG A 128 30.57 4.41 -1.47
CA ARG A 128 30.24 3.09 -2.03
C ARG A 128 28.81 2.72 -1.63
N SER A 129 28.01 2.27 -2.58
CA SER A 129 26.72 1.62 -2.30
C SER A 129 26.93 0.12 -2.23
N LEU A 130 26.42 -0.51 -1.17
CA LEU A 130 26.46 -1.95 -0.96
C LEU A 130 25.04 -2.51 -1.11
N THR A 131 24.88 -3.47 -2.02
CA THR A 131 23.65 -4.25 -2.18
C THR A 131 23.93 -5.64 -1.65
N MET A 132 23.45 -5.93 -0.45
CA MET A 132 23.70 -7.21 0.18
C MET A 132 22.95 -8.33 -0.54
N LYS A 133 23.67 -9.39 -0.93
CA LYS A 133 23.09 -10.59 -1.52
C LYS A 133 22.80 -11.60 -0.42
N GLY A 134 21.53 -11.74 -0.04
CA GLY A 134 21.09 -12.90 0.74
C GLY A 134 21.46 -14.21 0.03
N TYR A 135 22.06 -15.15 0.76
CA TYR A 135 22.47 -16.46 0.23
C TYR A 135 21.25 -17.35 -0.04
N GLY A 136 20.56 -17.07 -1.15
CA GLY A 136 19.51 -17.92 -1.68
C GLY A 136 20.08 -19.17 -2.36
N LYS A 137 19.97 -20.30 -1.66
CA LYS A 137 19.74 -21.66 -2.20
C LYS A 137 20.61 -22.10 -3.40
N THR A 138 21.54 -23.01 -3.14
CA THR A 138 22.30 -23.75 -4.17
C THR A 138 21.37 -24.45 -5.16
N GLU A 139 21.31 -23.95 -6.40
CA GLU A 139 20.89 -24.76 -7.55
C GLU A 139 22.13 -25.45 -8.13
N SER A 140 22.01 -26.76 -8.36
CA SER A 140 23.06 -27.58 -8.95
C SER A 140 23.27 -27.20 -10.43
N PRO A 141 24.51 -27.27 -10.96
CA PRO A 141 24.74 -27.03 -12.38
C PRO A 141 24.10 -28.13 -13.22
N ILE A 142 23.08 -27.79 -14.01
CA ILE A 142 22.61 -28.63 -15.10
C ILE A 142 23.55 -28.41 -16.29
N ILE A 143 24.15 -29.50 -16.75
CA ILE A 143 24.93 -29.53 -17.99
C ILE A 143 23.97 -29.23 -19.14
N GLN A 144 24.20 -28.12 -19.84
CA GLN A 144 23.68 -27.97 -21.20
C GLN A 144 24.64 -28.68 -22.13
N GLN A 145 24.09 -29.65 -22.84
CA GLN A 145 24.74 -30.34 -23.95
C GLN A 145 24.14 -29.75 -25.23
N ASP A 146 24.97 -29.55 -26.24
CA ASP A 146 24.59 -28.90 -27.49
C ASP A 146 23.44 -29.65 -28.19
N ASP A 147 22.58 -28.90 -28.86
CA ASP A 147 22.14 -29.26 -30.21
C ASP A 147 21.77 -27.98 -30.97
N GLU A 148 22.16 -27.94 -32.24
CA GLU A 148 21.97 -26.84 -33.18
C GLU A 148 20.52 -26.82 -33.69
N ASP A 149 19.99 -25.63 -34.04
CA ASP A 149 19.40 -25.41 -35.37
C ASP A 149 19.08 -23.93 -35.61
N GLN A 150 19.19 -23.53 -36.89
CA GLN A 150 18.96 -22.17 -37.38
C GLN A 150 17.46 -21.90 -37.63
N GLU A 151 17.05 -20.63 -37.57
CA GLU A 151 16.50 -19.93 -38.76
C GLU A 151 16.32 -18.42 -38.50
N ASP A 152 16.59 -17.67 -39.56
CA ASP A 152 16.66 -16.20 -39.71
C ASP A 152 15.30 -15.49 -39.46
N GLU A 153 15.16 -14.19 -39.13
CA GLU A 153 15.70 -12.99 -39.78
C GLU A 153 15.60 -11.72 -38.89
N GLU A 154 16.41 -10.71 -39.27
CA GLU A 154 16.29 -9.22 -39.21
C GLU A 154 15.33 -8.50 -38.20
N ALA A 155 15.63 -7.32 -37.65
CA ALA A 155 16.42 -6.23 -38.24
C ALA A 155 17.04 -5.20 -37.26
N THR A 156 18.18 -4.63 -37.71
CA THR A 156 18.63 -3.23 -37.51
C THR A 156 18.96 -2.68 -36.10
N SER A 157 20.23 -2.88 -35.73
CA SER A 157 21.20 -1.94 -35.15
C SER A 157 20.91 -0.43 -35.02
N PHE A 158 21.28 0.09 -33.84
CA PHE A 158 22.14 1.27 -33.56
C PHE A 158 22.06 2.55 -34.43
N SER A 159 21.78 3.68 -33.75
CA SER A 159 22.80 4.74 -33.53
C SER A 159 22.26 5.85 -32.60
N SER A 160 22.93 6.16 -31.48
CA SER A 160 24.12 7.02 -31.32
C SER A 160 23.78 8.50 -31.18
N LEU A 161 24.14 9.12 -30.05
CA LEU A 161 25.13 10.21 -29.98
C LEU A 161 25.24 10.80 -28.56
N ALA A 162 26.49 11.02 -28.14
CA ALA A 162 26.85 11.88 -27.01
C ALA A 162 27.38 13.22 -27.55
N LEU A 163 27.90 14.08 -26.65
CA LEU A 163 28.70 15.32 -26.88
C LEU A 163 27.88 16.66 -26.79
N PRO A 164 28.51 17.83 -26.50
CA PRO A 164 28.82 18.26 -25.11
C PRO A 164 28.71 19.80 -24.88
N LEU A 165 29.44 20.35 -23.87
CA LEU A 165 29.71 21.78 -23.56
C LEU A 165 28.52 22.61 -22.97
N SER A 166 28.70 23.78 -22.33
CA SER A 166 29.72 24.31 -21.38
C SER A 166 29.39 25.77 -21.01
N HIS A 167 29.36 26.12 -19.71
CA HIS A 167 29.31 27.52 -19.16
C HIS A 167 28.09 28.37 -19.65
N SER A 168 27.64 29.51 -19.10
CA SER A 168 27.86 30.33 -17.88
C SER A 168 26.54 31.14 -17.65
N THR A 169 26.29 32.04 -16.68
CA THR A 169 27.12 32.85 -15.76
C THR A 169 26.35 33.17 -14.45
N ALA A 170 26.75 34.18 -13.69
CA ALA A 170 26.14 34.68 -12.44
C ALA A 170 24.97 35.69 -12.62
N THR A 171 24.14 35.85 -11.56
CA THR A 171 23.63 37.16 -11.08
C THR A 171 23.20 37.09 -9.60
N ASP A 172 23.72 38.06 -8.84
CA ASP A 172 23.26 38.72 -7.59
C ASP A 172 22.74 37.97 -6.35
N ALA A 173 23.07 38.60 -5.21
CA ALA A 173 22.75 38.21 -3.85
C ALA A 173 21.64 39.10 -3.24
N VAL A 174 20.90 38.57 -2.26
CA VAL A 174 20.59 39.29 -1.01
C VAL A 174 20.66 38.30 0.16
N GLU A 175 21.19 38.81 1.27
CA GLU A 175 21.52 38.17 2.54
C GLU A 175 20.35 38.25 3.54
N TYR A 176 20.13 37.18 4.32
CA TYR A 176 19.50 37.25 5.65
C TYR A 176 20.11 36.17 6.56
N GLU A 177 20.55 36.59 7.75
CA GLU A 177 21.15 35.70 8.77
C GLU A 177 20.11 34.84 9.49
N GLU A 178 20.54 33.68 10.00
CA GLU A 178 20.11 33.27 11.36
C GLU A 178 21.07 32.26 12.01
N GLY A 179 21.45 32.53 13.26
CA GLY A 179 21.58 31.48 14.30
C GLY A 179 22.84 30.60 14.32
N VAL A 180 23.97 31.16 14.79
CA VAL A 180 25.09 30.35 15.31
C VAL A 180 24.67 29.65 16.61
N PHE A 181 24.72 28.31 16.64
CA PHE A 181 24.81 27.55 17.90
C PHE A 181 25.63 26.25 17.68
N ASP A 182 26.88 26.24 18.12
CA ASP A 182 27.73 25.06 18.17
C ASP A 182 27.79 24.53 19.62
N PRO A 183 27.12 23.41 19.94
CA PRO A 183 26.96 22.96 21.32
C PRO A 183 28.19 22.20 21.90
N LEU A 184 29.28 22.00 21.16
CA LEU A 184 30.36 21.07 21.56
C LEU A 184 31.79 21.61 21.46
N ALA A 185 31.99 22.91 21.69
CA ALA A 185 33.32 23.49 21.83
C ALA A 185 33.98 23.12 23.18
N GLY A 186 34.89 22.14 23.17
CA GLY A 186 35.96 22.04 24.18
C GLY A 186 36.38 20.64 24.65
N THR A 187 37.59 20.21 24.28
CA THR A 187 38.63 19.57 25.15
C THR A 187 39.91 19.30 24.33
N PRO A 188 41.10 19.20 24.95
CA PRO A 188 42.38 19.30 24.24
C PRO A 188 42.95 17.97 23.74
N ASP A 189 43.74 18.05 22.66
CA ASP A 189 44.62 16.99 22.15
C ASP A 189 45.69 16.55 23.15
N LEU A 190 46.00 15.25 23.18
CA LEU A 190 47.31 14.74 23.61
C LEU A 190 47.75 13.54 22.75
N LEU A 191 48.65 13.80 21.81
CA LEU A 191 49.47 12.80 21.14
C LEU A 191 50.69 12.44 22.00
N THR A 192 51.05 11.15 22.11
CA THR A 192 52.45 10.69 21.99
C THR A 192 52.55 9.16 21.88
N ASN A 193 53.63 8.69 21.24
CA ASN A 193 53.74 7.37 20.61
C ASN A 193 54.68 6.39 21.43
N PRO A 194 55.32 5.31 20.91
CA PRO A 194 55.09 3.96 21.43
C PRO A 194 56.38 3.26 21.96
N SER A 195 56.31 1.94 22.24
CA SER A 195 57.26 0.90 21.75
C SER A 195 57.58 -0.26 22.73
N GLN A 196 57.03 -1.44 22.41
CA GLN A 196 57.61 -2.80 22.39
C GLN A 196 58.83 -3.20 23.28
N ARG A 197 58.74 -4.40 23.91
CA ARG A 197 59.64 -5.59 23.69
C ARG A 197 59.17 -6.85 24.48
N PRO A 198 59.71 -8.08 24.22
CA PRO A 198 58.89 -9.32 24.24
C PRO A 198 59.06 -10.28 25.44
N LEU A 199 58.24 -11.35 25.41
CA LEU A 199 58.07 -12.43 26.38
C LEU A 199 59.34 -13.22 26.77
N LYS A 200 59.32 -13.77 28.00
CA LYS A 200 59.81 -15.13 28.30
C LYS A 200 58.73 -15.96 28.99
N LYS A 201 58.63 -17.25 28.63
CA LYS A 201 57.73 -18.24 29.23
C LYS A 201 58.36 -18.80 30.51
N ILE A 202 57.61 -18.88 31.60
CA ILE A 202 57.89 -19.81 32.71
C ILE A 202 56.60 -20.54 33.06
N LEU A 203 56.69 -21.86 33.06
CA LEU A 203 55.67 -22.82 33.45
C LEU A 203 55.84 -23.08 34.95
N LEU A 204 54.82 -22.85 35.78
CA LEU A 204 54.72 -23.45 37.10
C LEU A 204 53.29 -23.31 37.63
N GLY A 205 52.69 -24.43 38.02
CA GLY A 205 51.41 -24.46 38.71
C GLY A 205 51.62 -24.42 40.23
N ALA A 206 50.73 -23.74 40.94
CA ALA A 206 50.60 -23.84 42.38
C ALA A 206 49.14 -23.61 42.77
N VAL A 207 48.44 -24.68 43.15
CA VAL A 207 47.20 -24.58 43.93
C VAL A 207 47.62 -24.41 45.38
N VAL A 208 47.34 -23.26 45.97
CA VAL A 208 47.57 -23.02 47.40
C VAL A 208 46.22 -23.00 48.10
N GLY A 209 45.84 -24.12 48.70
CA GLY A 209 44.76 -24.16 49.69
C GLY A 209 45.28 -23.62 51.02
N ILE A 210 44.59 -22.63 51.60
CA ILE A 210 44.92 -22.07 52.91
C ILE A 210 43.97 -22.66 53.94
N SER A 211 44.52 -23.43 54.88
CA SER A 211 43.79 -23.96 56.04
C SER A 211 43.96 -23.00 57.22
N LEU A 212 42.85 -22.42 57.71
CA LEU A 212 42.84 -21.59 58.91
C LEU A 212 42.69 -22.45 60.16
N LEU A 213 43.68 -22.39 61.06
CA LEU A 213 43.60 -22.89 62.43
C LEU A 213 43.51 -21.71 63.39
N GLY A 214 42.50 -21.71 64.26
CA GLY A 214 42.31 -20.69 65.29
C GLY A 214 42.61 -21.20 66.69
N SER A 215 43.31 -20.40 67.49
CA SER A 215 43.31 -20.49 68.95
C SER A 215 43.58 -19.11 69.56
N GLY A 216 42.82 -18.74 70.58
CA GLY A 216 42.83 -17.39 71.18
C GLY A 216 43.63 -17.30 72.47
N GLY A 217 44.07 -16.08 72.80
CA GLY A 217 44.75 -15.73 74.05
C GLY A 217 46.15 -15.15 73.83
N ALA A 218 46.40 -13.92 74.32
CA ALA A 218 47.70 -13.23 74.35
C ALA A 218 48.34 -12.79 72.99
N TYR A 219 47.57 -12.21 72.06
CA TYR A 219 48.05 -11.73 70.75
C TYR A 219 48.08 -10.18 70.58
N LEU A 220 49.07 -9.50 71.18
CA LEU A 220 49.33 -8.07 70.87
C LEU A 220 50.76 -7.73 70.39
N VAL A 221 51.74 -8.64 70.51
CA VAL A 221 53.11 -8.43 69.98
C VAL A 221 53.53 -9.51 68.97
N THR A 222 52.87 -10.67 68.98
CA THR A 222 53.12 -11.81 68.08
C THR A 222 52.32 -11.77 66.77
N ARG A 223 51.98 -10.58 66.24
CA ARG A 223 51.35 -10.48 64.91
C ARG A 223 52.42 -10.56 63.81
N PRO A 224 52.25 -11.38 62.76
CA PRO A 224 53.30 -11.70 61.78
C PRO A 224 53.70 -10.56 60.82
N CYS A 225 53.25 -9.32 61.06
CA CYS A 225 53.52 -8.14 60.23
C CYS A 225 54.21 -7.01 61.02
N VAL A 226 54.89 -7.36 62.13
CA VAL A 226 55.64 -6.43 63.01
C VAL A 226 57.15 -6.73 63.00
N MET A 227 57.52 -8.02 62.99
CA MET A 227 58.92 -8.49 63.10
C MET A 227 59.29 -9.53 62.02
N SER A 228 58.39 -9.81 61.07
CA SER A 228 58.52 -10.88 60.07
C SER A 228 57.83 -10.51 58.74
N VAL A 229 58.03 -11.33 57.71
CA VAL A 229 57.35 -11.20 56.41
C VAL A 229 55.84 -11.35 56.58
N CYS A 230 55.09 -10.32 56.17
CA CYS A 230 53.64 -10.29 56.29
C CYS A 230 52.99 -11.14 55.17
N GLN A 231 52.65 -12.39 55.47
CA GLN A 231 52.16 -13.36 54.49
C GLN A 231 50.89 -12.91 53.74
N GLU A 232 49.98 -12.20 54.40
CA GLU A 232 48.77 -11.65 53.76
C GLU A 232 49.11 -10.56 52.72
N PHE A 233 50.05 -9.68 53.05
CA PHE A 233 50.54 -8.65 52.12
C PHE A 233 51.24 -9.29 50.91
N GLN A 234 52.11 -10.28 51.15
CA GLN A 234 52.79 -11.01 50.07
C GLN A 234 51.80 -11.76 49.16
N SER A 235 50.79 -12.42 49.73
CA SER A 235 49.75 -13.14 48.98
C SER A 235 48.91 -12.18 48.13
N ALA A 236 48.55 -11.02 48.69
CA ALA A 236 47.85 -9.97 47.95
C ALA A 236 48.70 -9.35 46.83
N GLN A 237 50.00 -9.13 47.06
CA GLN A 237 50.92 -8.61 46.06
C GLN A 237 51.13 -9.62 44.92
N GLN A 238 51.21 -10.92 45.24
CA GLN A 238 51.24 -11.99 44.25
C GLN A 238 49.94 -12.05 43.44
N LEU A 239 48.76 -11.99 44.09
CA LEU A 239 47.47 -11.98 43.39
C LEU A 239 47.33 -10.76 42.47
N ASN A 240 47.74 -9.57 42.92
CA ASN A 240 47.72 -8.33 42.14
C ASN A 240 48.62 -8.41 40.88
N THR A 241 49.82 -8.98 41.01
CA THR A 241 50.74 -9.14 39.88
C THR A 241 50.31 -10.25 38.92
N GLN A 242 49.73 -11.34 39.43
CA GLN A 242 49.24 -12.46 38.62
C GLN A 242 47.85 -12.21 38.00
N PHE A 243 47.10 -11.20 38.47
CA PHE A 243 45.72 -10.93 38.05
C PHE A 243 45.54 -10.90 36.53
N ARG A 244 46.41 -10.20 35.79
CA ARG A 244 46.37 -10.14 34.31
C ARG A 244 46.50 -11.51 33.65
N GLN A 245 47.27 -12.42 34.23
CA GLN A 245 47.38 -13.79 33.72
C GLN A 245 46.15 -14.63 34.09
N LEU A 246 45.67 -14.52 35.33
CA LEU A 246 44.48 -15.25 35.79
C LEU A 246 43.24 -14.88 34.97
N ILE A 247 42.99 -13.58 34.77
CA ILE A 247 41.84 -13.11 34.00
C ILE A 247 41.92 -13.47 32.51
N SER A 248 43.13 -13.52 31.94
CA SER A 248 43.35 -13.99 30.55
C SER A 248 43.07 -15.50 30.36
N ARG A 249 43.04 -16.27 31.45
CA ARG A 249 42.74 -17.71 31.45
C ARG A 249 41.28 -18.02 31.77
N ALA A 250 40.58 -17.11 32.45
CA ALA A 250 39.14 -17.23 32.69
C ALA A 250 38.39 -17.29 31.35
N ARG A 251 37.56 -18.31 31.15
CA ARG A 251 36.72 -18.47 29.94
C ARG A 251 35.24 -18.61 30.26
N SER A 252 34.90 -18.84 31.52
CA SER A 252 33.54 -19.05 32.02
C SER A 252 33.19 -18.13 33.18
N GLU A 253 31.89 -17.94 33.42
CA GLU A 253 31.36 -17.27 34.62
C GLU A 253 31.86 -17.93 35.92
N LYS A 254 32.08 -19.24 35.89
CA LYS A 254 32.60 -20.01 37.04
C LYS A 254 34.03 -19.59 37.39
N ASP A 255 34.90 -19.43 36.37
CA ASP A 255 36.28 -18.97 36.58
C ASP A 255 36.30 -17.54 37.15
N LEU A 256 35.44 -16.66 36.60
CA LEU A 256 35.29 -15.28 37.07
C LEU A 256 34.76 -15.21 38.50
N THR A 257 33.77 -16.04 38.85
CA THR A 257 33.23 -16.12 40.22
C THR A 257 34.29 -16.62 41.21
N THR A 258 35.10 -17.62 40.83
CA THR A 258 36.23 -18.08 41.66
C THR A 258 37.28 -16.98 41.85
N LEU A 259 37.63 -16.24 40.79
CA LEU A 259 38.58 -15.13 40.86
C LEU A 259 38.04 -13.95 41.70
N GLN A 260 36.74 -13.64 41.59
CA GLN A 260 36.05 -12.66 42.44
C GLN A 260 36.17 -13.03 43.92
N GLN A 261 35.86 -14.28 44.27
CA GLN A 261 35.92 -14.77 45.64
C GLN A 261 37.36 -14.75 46.19
N GLN A 262 38.37 -15.04 45.36
CA GLN A 262 39.78 -14.91 45.74
C GLN A 262 40.15 -13.45 46.03
N LEU A 263 39.80 -12.51 45.15
CA LEU A 263 40.07 -11.07 45.35
C LEU A 263 39.38 -10.52 46.61
N GLU A 264 38.13 -10.90 46.84
CA GLU A 264 37.34 -10.48 47.99
C GLU A 264 37.93 -11.03 49.30
N THR A 265 38.23 -12.33 49.35
CA THR A 265 38.88 -12.98 50.51
C THR A 265 40.22 -12.31 50.83
N THR A 266 41.05 -12.06 49.82
CA THR A 266 42.36 -11.40 49.99
C THR A 266 42.22 -9.93 50.41
N SER A 267 41.23 -9.20 49.91
CA SER A 267 40.93 -7.82 50.34
C SER A 267 40.46 -7.76 51.81
N ILE A 268 39.66 -8.74 52.25
CA ILE A 268 39.27 -8.88 53.66
C ILE A 268 40.50 -9.17 54.53
N ALA A 269 41.38 -10.08 54.12
CA ALA A 269 42.59 -10.45 54.85
C ALA A 269 43.55 -9.26 55.05
N LEU A 270 43.73 -8.39 54.04
CA LEU A 270 44.49 -7.14 54.18
C LEU A 270 43.94 -6.21 55.26
N GLY A 271 42.64 -6.29 55.59
CA GLY A 271 42.02 -5.52 56.67
C GLY A 271 42.48 -5.90 58.09
N VAL A 272 43.20 -7.01 58.25
CA VAL A 272 43.77 -7.47 59.54
C VAL A 272 45.09 -6.76 59.89
N ILE A 273 45.74 -6.14 58.89
CA ILE A 273 47.00 -5.40 59.06
C ILE A 273 46.73 -4.10 59.84
N PRO A 274 47.38 -3.89 61.00
CA PRO A 274 47.08 -2.73 61.84
C PRO A 274 47.66 -1.42 61.25
N PRO A 275 47.05 -0.26 61.55
CA PRO A 275 47.48 1.05 61.00
C PRO A 275 48.94 1.42 61.29
N TRP A 276 49.50 0.91 62.39
CA TRP A 276 50.88 1.15 62.84
C TRP A 276 51.92 0.20 62.23
N SER A 277 51.53 -0.75 61.36
CA SER A 277 52.50 -1.56 60.60
C SER A 277 53.14 -0.72 59.48
N SER A 278 54.41 -0.98 59.16
CA SER A 278 55.12 -0.35 58.04
C SER A 278 54.48 -0.61 56.67
N TYR A 279 53.62 -1.65 56.56
CA TYR A 279 52.88 -1.97 55.35
C TYR A 279 51.48 -1.34 55.29
N SER A 280 51.03 -0.58 56.29
CA SER A 280 49.62 -0.18 56.44
C SER A 280 49.08 0.63 55.25
N GLN A 281 49.82 1.63 54.77
CA GLN A 281 49.43 2.42 53.59
C GLN A 281 49.36 1.54 52.33
N GLN A 282 50.40 0.75 52.06
CA GLN A 282 50.47 -0.12 50.88
C GLN A 282 49.37 -1.19 50.90
N ALA A 283 49.05 -1.72 52.08
CA ALA A 283 47.94 -2.65 52.29
C ALA A 283 46.58 -1.97 52.04
N ALA A 284 46.38 -0.72 52.45
CA ALA A 284 45.14 0.02 52.19
C ALA A 284 44.93 0.36 50.70
N GLU A 285 45.99 0.76 49.99
CA GLU A 285 45.98 0.99 48.55
C GLU A 285 45.70 -0.32 47.78
N LEU A 286 46.40 -1.40 48.15
CA LEU A 286 46.22 -2.72 47.55
C LEU A 286 44.83 -3.29 47.81
N LYS A 287 44.29 -3.11 49.01
CA LYS A 287 42.91 -3.48 49.38
C LYS A 287 41.90 -2.79 48.48
N THR A 288 42.02 -1.48 48.31
CA THR A 288 41.14 -0.68 47.43
C THR A 288 41.21 -1.18 45.98
N ASN A 289 42.41 -1.48 45.47
CA ASN A 289 42.60 -2.02 44.12
C ASN A 289 41.94 -3.40 43.93
N LEU A 290 42.18 -4.34 44.85
CA LEU A 290 41.61 -5.69 44.79
C LEU A 290 40.07 -5.68 44.96
N SER A 291 39.54 -4.83 45.84
CA SER A 291 38.10 -4.62 45.99
C SER A 291 37.46 -4.04 44.72
N GLY A 292 38.05 -3.00 44.12
CA GLY A 292 37.54 -2.41 42.88
C GLY A 292 37.54 -3.40 41.71
N ARG A 293 38.57 -4.26 41.60
CA ARG A 293 38.62 -5.35 40.63
C ARG A 293 37.56 -6.43 40.91
N SER A 294 37.35 -6.79 42.17
CA SER A 294 36.29 -7.75 42.56
C SER A 294 34.91 -7.21 42.21
N GLU A 295 34.63 -5.93 42.52
CA GLU A 295 33.38 -5.28 42.15
C GLU A 295 33.18 -5.24 40.64
N LYS A 296 34.21 -4.91 39.84
CA LYS A 296 34.10 -4.89 38.38
C LYS A 296 33.87 -6.30 37.81
N ILE A 297 34.46 -7.34 38.40
CA ILE A 297 34.13 -8.74 38.05
C ILE A 297 32.70 -9.09 38.46
N SER A 298 32.21 -8.63 39.61
CA SER A 298 30.82 -8.83 40.03
C SER A 298 29.83 -8.19 39.05
N GLN A 299 30.11 -6.98 38.56
CA GLN A 299 29.33 -6.32 37.51
C GLN A 299 29.31 -7.14 36.21
N VAL A 300 30.47 -7.66 35.77
CA VAL A 300 30.54 -8.58 34.61
C VAL A 300 29.74 -9.86 34.86
N ASN A 301 29.89 -10.52 36.00
CA ASN A 301 29.17 -11.76 36.31
C ASN A 301 27.64 -11.57 36.27
N LYS A 302 27.13 -10.49 36.85
CA LYS A 302 25.70 -10.13 36.77
C LYS A 302 25.24 -9.90 35.33
N ALA A 303 26.07 -9.26 34.51
CA ALA A 303 25.80 -9.01 33.11
C ALA A 303 25.72 -10.30 32.27
N LEU A 304 26.67 -11.23 32.50
CA LEU A 304 26.70 -12.53 31.84
C LEU A 304 25.51 -13.39 32.25
N GLN A 305 25.10 -13.36 33.52
CA GLN A 305 23.88 -14.03 34.00
C GLN A 305 22.61 -13.47 33.32
N ALA A 306 22.47 -12.15 33.21
CA ALA A 306 21.35 -11.53 32.48
C ALA A 306 21.33 -11.95 30.99
N ALA A 307 22.51 -11.99 30.34
CA ALA A 307 22.63 -12.49 28.98
C ALA A 307 22.26 -13.97 28.87
N SER A 308 22.67 -14.82 29.81
CA SER A 308 22.34 -16.25 29.83
C SER A 308 20.83 -16.50 29.89
N VAL A 309 20.11 -15.74 30.73
CA VAL A 309 18.63 -15.76 30.78
C VAL A 309 18.03 -15.25 29.47
N ALA A 310 18.61 -14.22 28.84
CA ALA A 310 18.18 -13.73 27.54
C ALA A 310 18.39 -14.77 26.42
N GLU A 311 19.56 -15.40 26.33
CA GLU A 311 19.87 -16.47 25.38
C GLU A 311 18.92 -17.66 25.53
N GLN A 312 18.63 -18.08 26.77
CA GLN A 312 17.65 -19.15 27.03
C GLN A 312 16.26 -18.77 26.51
N LYS A 313 15.80 -17.54 26.75
CA LYS A 313 14.50 -17.07 26.23
C LYS A 313 14.49 -16.96 24.70
N MET A 314 15.61 -16.64 24.05
CA MET A 314 15.66 -16.61 22.58
C MET A 314 15.53 -17.98 21.90
N GLN A 315 15.66 -19.10 22.64
CA GLN A 315 15.51 -20.44 22.06
C GLN A 315 14.08 -20.73 21.57
N THR A 316 13.07 -20.03 22.10
CA THR A 316 11.69 -20.10 21.61
C THR A 316 11.33 -18.84 20.81
N PRO A 317 10.52 -18.96 19.74
CA PRO A 317 9.89 -17.80 19.11
C PRO A 317 9.09 -17.01 20.14
N ALA A 318 9.17 -15.68 20.11
CA ALA A 318 8.35 -14.84 20.98
C ALA A 318 6.88 -14.90 20.54
N THR A 319 5.99 -14.96 21.52
CA THR A 319 4.53 -15.13 21.34
C THR A 319 3.74 -13.84 21.59
N SER A 320 4.34 -12.83 22.21
CA SER A 320 3.72 -11.52 22.45
C SER A 320 4.74 -10.37 22.41
N GLN A 321 4.22 -9.14 22.38
CA GLN A 321 5.01 -7.91 22.49
C GLN A 321 5.66 -7.77 23.87
N ASP A 322 4.94 -8.07 24.95
CA ASP A 322 5.45 -8.07 26.32
C ASP A 322 6.65 -9.01 26.48
N GLU A 323 6.60 -10.17 25.81
CA GLU A 323 7.70 -11.13 25.82
C GLU A 323 8.95 -10.58 25.11
N LEU A 324 8.78 -9.90 23.98
CA LEU A 324 9.88 -9.21 23.29
C LEU A 324 10.44 -8.04 24.13
N GLN A 325 9.59 -7.24 24.78
CA GLN A 325 10.03 -6.16 25.66
C GLN A 325 10.81 -6.71 26.86
N ALA A 326 10.37 -7.82 27.47
CA ALA A 326 11.11 -8.50 28.53
C ALA A 326 12.47 -9.06 28.05
N ARG A 327 12.55 -9.57 26.81
CA ARG A 327 13.83 -9.99 26.18
C ARG A 327 14.75 -8.77 25.93
N GLN A 328 14.21 -7.66 25.44
CA GLN A 328 14.93 -6.39 25.22
C GLN A 328 15.54 -5.85 26.53
N GLN A 329 14.77 -5.85 27.62
CA GLN A 329 15.23 -5.41 28.94
C GLN A 329 16.39 -6.25 29.47
N LEU A 330 16.31 -7.59 29.36
CA LEU A 330 17.41 -8.49 29.75
C LEU A 330 18.69 -8.23 28.93
N TRP A 331 18.55 -7.97 27.62
CA TRP A 331 19.69 -7.60 26.78
C TRP A 331 20.32 -6.27 27.18
N ARG A 332 19.53 -5.22 27.42
CA ARG A 332 20.03 -3.92 27.94
C ARG A 332 20.71 -4.06 29.30
N GLN A 333 20.17 -4.91 30.18
CA GLN A 333 20.76 -5.20 31.50
C GLN A 333 22.11 -5.92 31.38
N ALA A 334 22.29 -6.77 30.36
CA ALA A 334 23.56 -7.41 30.06
C ALA A 334 24.57 -6.46 29.38
N ILE A 335 24.12 -5.60 28.46
CA ILE A 335 24.99 -4.75 27.65
C ILE A 335 25.57 -3.58 28.47
N THR A 336 24.73 -2.82 29.17
CA THR A 336 25.11 -1.59 29.90
C THR A 336 26.39 -1.72 30.77
N PRO A 337 26.52 -2.70 31.70
CA PRO A 337 27.72 -2.84 32.54
C PRO A 337 28.97 -3.31 31.76
N LEU A 338 28.78 -3.97 30.61
CA LEU A 338 29.87 -4.45 29.75
C LEU A 338 30.42 -3.34 28.85
N GLU A 339 29.57 -2.41 28.38
CA GLU A 339 30.02 -1.20 27.68
C GLU A 339 30.82 -0.26 28.58
N ALA A 340 30.53 -0.26 29.89
CA ALA A 340 31.27 0.51 30.89
C ALA A 340 32.67 -0.08 31.24
N ILE A 341 33.29 -0.86 30.34
CA ILE A 341 34.63 -1.44 30.47
C ILE A 341 35.51 -0.88 29.36
N SER A 342 36.45 -0.01 29.75
CA SER A 342 37.32 0.69 28.80
C SER A 342 38.32 -0.24 28.08
N PRO A 343 38.81 0.13 26.89
CA PRO A 343 39.82 -0.62 26.14
C PRO A 343 41.10 -0.98 26.93
N ASN A 344 41.45 -0.16 27.91
CA ASN A 344 42.64 -0.33 28.75
C ASN A 344 42.44 -1.25 29.96
N HIS A 345 41.20 -1.70 30.23
CA HIS A 345 40.86 -2.52 31.40
C HIS A 345 41.21 -4.00 31.19
N GLU A 346 41.66 -4.72 32.22
CA GLU A 346 42.08 -6.12 32.09
C GLU A 346 40.97 -7.08 31.64
N LEU A 347 39.70 -6.70 31.85
CA LEU A 347 38.51 -7.47 31.44
C LEU A 347 38.14 -7.28 29.95
N TYR A 348 38.66 -6.26 29.28
CA TYR A 348 38.20 -5.84 27.95
C TYR A 348 38.20 -6.98 26.93
N ARG A 349 39.31 -7.74 26.83
CA ARG A 349 39.47 -8.86 25.90
C ARG A 349 38.50 -10.03 26.14
N LEU A 350 38.00 -10.21 27.36
CA LEU A 350 37.02 -11.24 27.69
C LEU A 350 35.59 -10.80 27.35
N VAL A 351 35.32 -9.51 27.52
CA VAL A 351 33.99 -8.92 27.38
C VAL A 351 33.64 -8.59 25.94
N GLN A 352 34.58 -8.03 25.18
CA GLN A 352 34.33 -7.48 23.84
C GLN A 352 33.67 -8.48 22.86
N PRO A 353 34.15 -9.74 22.69
CA PRO A 353 33.50 -10.69 21.79
C PRO A 353 32.06 -11.05 22.21
N LYS A 354 31.77 -11.01 23.51
CA LYS A 354 30.42 -11.26 24.05
C LYS A 354 29.52 -10.03 23.86
N LEU A 355 30.06 -8.83 24.08
CA LEU A 355 29.35 -7.57 23.91
C LEU A 355 28.83 -7.38 22.48
N ILE A 356 29.67 -7.67 21.47
CA ILE A 356 29.26 -7.66 20.05
C ILE A 356 28.09 -8.63 19.82
N LYS A 357 28.20 -9.89 20.29
CA LYS A 357 27.11 -10.88 20.18
C LYS A 357 25.81 -10.41 20.83
N TYR A 358 25.89 -9.84 22.04
CA TYR A 358 24.71 -9.39 22.78
C TYR A 358 24.05 -8.18 22.11
N ARG A 359 24.85 -7.26 21.55
CA ARG A 359 24.34 -6.14 20.74
C ARG A 359 23.55 -6.63 19.52
N ILE A 360 24.09 -7.60 18.76
CA ILE A 360 23.38 -8.22 17.61
C ILE A 360 22.04 -8.83 18.06
N HIS A 361 22.00 -9.50 19.20
CA HIS A 361 20.76 -10.07 19.74
C HIS A 361 19.75 -8.99 20.15
N LEU A 362 20.19 -7.90 20.81
CA LEU A 362 19.32 -6.76 21.16
C LEU A 362 18.70 -6.16 19.88
N GLN A 363 19.51 -5.90 18.87
CA GLN A 363 19.08 -5.34 17.60
C GLN A 363 18.07 -6.25 16.87
N THR A 364 18.27 -7.58 16.94
CA THR A 364 17.32 -8.56 16.40
C THR A 364 15.95 -8.49 17.11
N ILE A 365 15.92 -8.32 18.44
CA ILE A 365 14.69 -8.14 19.20
C ILE A 365 14.04 -6.78 18.89
N ASN A 366 14.83 -5.73 18.72
CA ASN A 366 14.35 -4.38 18.37
C ASN A 366 13.67 -4.37 16.98
N GLN A 367 14.26 -5.02 15.98
CA GLN A 367 13.62 -5.22 14.67
C GLN A 367 12.30 -6.01 14.77
N GLN A 368 12.24 -7.06 15.61
CA GLN A 368 11.01 -7.82 15.83
C GLN A 368 9.91 -6.97 16.49
N LEU A 369 10.25 -6.10 17.45
CA LEU A 369 9.31 -5.16 18.06
C LEU A 369 8.73 -4.19 17.01
N LEU A 370 9.58 -3.53 16.23
CA LEU A 370 9.16 -2.63 15.14
C LEU A 370 8.27 -3.35 14.11
N ALA A 371 8.59 -4.61 13.79
CA ALA A 371 7.77 -5.43 12.90
C ALA A 371 6.41 -5.81 13.50
N GLN A 372 6.31 -6.07 14.81
CA GLN A 372 5.04 -6.32 15.49
C GLN A 372 4.14 -5.08 15.50
N GLU A 373 4.72 -3.93 15.82
CA GLU A 373 4.03 -2.64 15.89
C GLU A 373 3.42 -2.21 14.56
N LYS A 374 4.12 -2.49 13.44
CA LYS A 374 3.60 -2.30 12.07
C LYS A 374 2.27 -3.02 11.84
N TRP A 375 2.05 -4.18 12.46
CA TRP A 375 0.79 -4.92 12.37
C TRP A 375 -0.32 -4.32 13.25
N VAL A 376 0.02 -3.80 14.43
CA VAL A 376 -0.92 -3.06 15.30
C VAL A 376 -1.41 -1.80 14.57
N LYS A 377 -0.49 -1.02 13.98
CA LYS A 377 -0.85 0.14 13.14
C LYS A 377 -1.73 -0.26 11.96
N LYS A 378 -1.39 -1.35 11.24
CA LYS A 378 -2.18 -1.84 10.11
C LYS A 378 -3.59 -2.29 10.51
N LEU A 379 -3.76 -2.82 11.72
CA LEU A 379 -5.07 -3.13 12.31
C LEU A 379 -5.86 -1.86 12.63
N ALA A 380 -5.22 -0.85 13.24
CA ALA A 380 -5.84 0.45 13.51
C ALA A 380 -6.28 1.17 12.21
N ASP A 381 -5.41 1.23 11.20
CA ASP A 381 -5.71 1.76 9.88
C ASP A 381 -6.89 1.03 9.23
N ALA A 382 -6.93 -0.31 9.33
CA ALA A 382 -8.03 -1.12 8.80
C ALA A 382 -9.36 -0.84 9.51
N LYS A 383 -9.37 -0.63 10.84
CA LYS A 383 -10.55 -0.18 11.60
C LYS A 383 -11.01 1.22 11.17
N GLY A 384 -10.07 2.14 10.96
CA GLY A 384 -10.36 3.49 10.46
C GLY A 384 -11.04 3.47 9.08
N VAL A 385 -10.48 2.70 8.14
CA VAL A 385 -11.07 2.51 6.79
C VAL A 385 -12.43 1.78 6.87
N ALA A 386 -12.60 0.82 7.78
CA ALA A 386 -13.89 0.17 8.01
C ALA A 386 -14.96 1.16 8.52
N SER A 387 -14.61 2.11 9.39
CA SER A 387 -15.51 3.18 9.83
C SER A 387 -16.00 4.04 8.64
N VAL A 388 -15.10 4.37 7.71
CA VAL A 388 -15.47 5.06 6.44
C VAL A 388 -16.38 4.19 5.57
N ALA A 389 -16.09 2.88 5.43
CA ALA A 389 -16.91 1.95 4.65
C ALA A 389 -18.34 1.86 5.19
N ASN A 390 -18.53 1.72 6.51
CA ASN A 390 -19.85 1.72 7.15
C ASN A 390 -20.62 3.04 6.88
N LYS A 391 -19.95 4.19 6.92
CA LYS A 391 -20.56 5.50 6.62
C LYS A 391 -20.96 5.66 5.14
N TRP A 392 -20.19 5.08 4.21
CA TRP A 392 -20.56 5.08 2.79
C TRP A 392 -21.68 4.08 2.48
N GLU A 393 -21.75 2.93 3.16
CA GLU A 393 -22.83 1.95 3.00
C GLU A 393 -24.22 2.54 3.33
N THR A 394 -24.31 3.43 4.33
CA THR A 394 -25.58 4.09 4.71
C THR A 394 -25.93 5.32 3.89
N THR A 395 -24.99 5.86 3.09
CA THR A 395 -25.17 7.10 2.32
C THR A 395 -25.15 6.92 0.80
N ALA A 396 -24.84 5.71 0.30
CA ALA A 396 -24.77 5.38 -1.12
C ALA A 396 -26.12 5.56 -1.84
N LYS A 397 -26.13 6.40 -2.88
CA LYS A 397 -27.34 6.73 -3.69
C LYS A 397 -27.14 6.48 -5.18
N SER A 398 -26.01 5.92 -5.58
CA SER A 398 -25.69 5.58 -6.97
C SER A 398 -24.84 4.30 -7.06
N LEU A 399 -24.79 3.70 -8.26
CA LEU A 399 -23.87 2.60 -8.57
C LEU A 399 -22.41 2.95 -8.24
N LYS A 400 -21.99 4.20 -8.50
CA LYS A 400 -20.63 4.68 -8.24
C LYS A 400 -20.31 4.71 -6.74
N ASP A 401 -21.29 5.04 -5.90
CA ASP A 401 -21.12 5.01 -4.45
C ASP A 401 -21.01 3.56 -3.95
N TRP A 402 -21.86 2.65 -4.44
CA TRP A 402 -21.79 1.23 -4.09
C TRP A 402 -20.48 0.57 -4.54
N GLN A 403 -19.95 0.92 -5.72
CA GLN A 403 -18.61 0.49 -6.17
C GLN A 403 -17.51 0.98 -5.23
N ARG A 404 -17.64 2.21 -4.70
CA ARG A 404 -16.71 2.74 -3.70
C ARG A 404 -16.84 2.02 -2.35
N VAL A 405 -18.06 1.71 -1.89
CA VAL A 405 -18.29 0.89 -0.68
C VAL A 405 -17.61 -0.48 -0.82
N GLN A 406 -17.81 -1.16 -1.96
CA GLN A 406 -17.16 -2.44 -2.27
C GLN A 406 -15.63 -2.34 -2.22
N SER A 407 -15.04 -1.36 -2.90
CA SER A 407 -13.56 -1.22 -2.94
C SER A 407 -12.98 -0.89 -1.56
N THR A 408 -13.70 -0.12 -0.76
CA THR A 408 -13.28 0.23 0.62
C THR A 408 -13.30 -0.99 1.52
N TRP A 409 -14.38 -1.78 1.50
CA TRP A 409 -14.42 -3.06 2.21
C TRP A 409 -13.35 -4.04 1.71
N GLN A 410 -13.02 -4.05 0.42
CA GLN A 410 -11.94 -4.89 -0.11
C GLN A 410 -10.57 -4.49 0.47
N VAL A 411 -10.29 -3.20 0.60
CA VAL A 411 -9.05 -2.70 1.24
C VAL A 411 -8.96 -3.16 2.70
N VAL A 412 -10.04 -3.05 3.47
CA VAL A 412 -10.09 -3.54 4.87
C VAL A 412 -9.78 -5.03 4.95
N ILE A 413 -10.46 -5.86 4.15
CA ILE A 413 -10.24 -7.32 4.16
C ILE A 413 -8.82 -7.68 3.73
N ASN A 414 -8.26 -7.00 2.74
CA ASN A 414 -6.87 -7.22 2.30
C ASN A 414 -5.85 -6.77 3.37
N ALA A 415 -6.13 -5.68 4.10
CA ALA A 415 -5.26 -5.21 5.16
C ALA A 415 -5.20 -6.22 6.32
N LEU A 416 -6.36 -6.72 6.77
CA LEU A 416 -6.48 -7.67 7.87
C LEU A 416 -5.95 -9.08 7.50
N ASN A 417 -6.23 -9.59 6.30
CA ASN A 417 -5.77 -10.93 5.87
C ASN A 417 -4.24 -11.09 5.85
N VAL A 418 -3.47 -10.00 5.75
CA VAL A 418 -2.00 -10.02 5.67
C VAL A 418 -1.36 -9.95 7.06
N ILE A 419 -2.13 -9.76 8.14
CA ILE A 419 -1.61 -9.76 9.52
C ILE A 419 -1.19 -11.20 9.90
N PRO A 420 0.09 -11.45 10.25
CA PRO A 420 0.56 -12.79 10.58
C PRO A 420 -0.08 -13.36 11.85
N GLN A 421 -0.22 -14.69 11.90
CA GLN A 421 -0.78 -15.40 13.06
C GLN A 421 -0.01 -15.15 14.37
N SER A 422 1.30 -14.92 14.28
CA SER A 422 2.21 -14.60 15.39
C SER A 422 2.22 -13.13 15.81
N SER A 423 1.42 -12.26 15.18
CA SER A 423 1.29 -10.85 15.57
C SER A 423 0.35 -10.70 16.77
N PRO A 424 0.60 -9.77 17.71
CA PRO A 424 -0.37 -9.42 18.75
C PRO A 424 -1.72 -8.94 18.15
N ALA A 425 -1.71 -8.36 16.95
CA ALA A 425 -2.90 -7.93 16.22
C ALA A 425 -3.75 -9.10 15.64
N SER A 426 -3.23 -10.34 15.65
CA SER A 426 -3.83 -11.50 14.97
C SER A 426 -5.23 -11.86 15.46
N GLN A 427 -5.43 -11.94 16.78
CA GLN A 427 -6.70 -12.40 17.36
C GLN A 427 -7.85 -11.44 17.02
N GLU A 428 -7.62 -10.13 17.16
CA GLU A 428 -8.63 -9.13 16.82
C GLU A 428 -8.83 -9.04 15.30
N ALA A 429 -7.76 -9.11 14.50
CA ALA A 429 -7.89 -9.13 13.04
C ALA A 429 -8.77 -10.30 12.55
N GLN A 430 -8.66 -11.48 13.16
CA GLN A 430 -9.51 -12.62 12.85
C GLN A 430 -10.98 -12.39 13.22
N GLN A 431 -11.25 -11.80 14.38
CA GLN A 431 -12.62 -11.44 14.80
C GLN A 431 -13.24 -10.42 13.83
N LEU A 432 -12.51 -9.37 13.45
CA LEU A 432 -12.97 -8.38 12.49
C LEU A 432 -13.16 -8.97 11.08
N LEU A 433 -12.34 -9.94 10.67
CA LEU A 433 -12.55 -10.66 9.40
C LEU A 433 -13.85 -11.45 9.37
N LEU A 434 -14.33 -11.98 10.50
CA LEU A 434 -15.63 -12.65 10.59
C LEU A 434 -16.78 -11.64 10.43
N GLU A 435 -16.67 -10.44 10.99
CA GLU A 435 -17.69 -9.39 10.87
C GLU A 435 -17.70 -8.71 9.49
N TYR A 436 -16.53 -8.45 8.90
CA TYR A 436 -16.40 -7.59 7.72
C TYR A 436 -16.51 -8.35 6.39
N LYS A 437 -16.18 -9.66 6.33
CA LYS A 437 -16.36 -10.46 5.11
C LYS A 437 -17.82 -10.46 4.61
N PRO A 438 -18.85 -10.63 5.46
CA PRO A 438 -20.25 -10.47 5.06
C PRO A 438 -20.60 -9.07 4.51
N LYS A 439 -20.00 -7.99 5.03
CA LYS A 439 -20.23 -6.62 4.55
C LYS A 439 -19.66 -6.41 3.14
N LEU A 440 -18.45 -6.94 2.88
CA LEU A 440 -17.88 -6.98 1.53
C LEU A 440 -18.76 -7.77 0.55
N ALA A 441 -19.28 -8.93 0.96
CA ALA A 441 -20.18 -9.73 0.13
C ALA A 441 -21.45 -8.93 -0.24
N ARG A 442 -22.14 -8.37 0.77
CA ARG A 442 -23.32 -7.52 0.56
C ARG A 442 -23.04 -6.34 -0.39
N ALA A 443 -21.88 -5.68 -0.24
CA ALA A 443 -21.50 -4.57 -1.12
C ALA A 443 -21.33 -5.02 -2.58
N ARG A 444 -20.72 -6.18 -2.83
CA ARG A 444 -20.61 -6.80 -4.17
C ARG A 444 -21.98 -7.15 -4.76
N ASP A 445 -22.87 -7.71 -3.94
CA ASP A 445 -24.23 -8.06 -4.36
C ASP A 445 -25.02 -6.80 -4.75
N ARG A 446 -24.94 -5.73 -3.94
CA ARG A 446 -25.54 -4.42 -4.26
C ARG A 446 -25.00 -3.86 -5.57
N VAL A 447 -23.68 -3.84 -5.78
CA VAL A 447 -23.07 -3.38 -7.04
C VAL A 447 -23.60 -4.18 -8.24
N THR A 448 -23.72 -5.50 -8.10
CA THR A 448 -24.24 -6.38 -9.16
C THR A 448 -25.70 -6.06 -9.51
N ILE A 449 -26.54 -5.87 -8.48
CA ILE A 449 -27.96 -5.48 -8.65
C ILE A 449 -28.06 -4.12 -9.36
N GLU A 450 -27.33 -3.10 -8.90
CA GLU A 450 -27.40 -1.76 -9.49
C GLU A 450 -26.80 -1.71 -10.91
N GLN A 451 -25.77 -2.50 -11.20
CA GLN A 451 -25.18 -2.57 -12.54
C GLN A 451 -26.11 -3.24 -13.55
N LEU A 452 -26.78 -4.33 -13.15
CA LEU A 452 -27.79 -4.98 -13.98
C LEU A 452 -28.98 -4.03 -14.24
N ALA A 453 -29.49 -3.39 -13.18
CA ALA A 453 -30.62 -2.47 -13.28
C ALA A 453 -30.27 -1.21 -14.11
N ALA A 454 -29.07 -0.65 -13.97
CA ALA A 454 -28.59 0.44 -14.82
C ALA A 454 -28.61 0.06 -16.31
N LYS A 455 -28.12 -1.14 -16.65
CA LYS A 455 -28.12 -1.67 -18.01
C LYS A 455 -29.54 -1.86 -18.53
N SER A 456 -30.43 -2.47 -17.75
CA SER A 456 -31.84 -2.65 -18.12
C SER A 456 -32.57 -1.31 -18.29
N TYR A 457 -32.26 -0.31 -17.47
CA TYR A 457 -32.82 1.04 -17.59
C TYR A 457 -32.31 1.76 -18.86
N GLN A 458 -31.04 1.62 -19.22
CA GLN A 458 -30.53 2.13 -20.49
C GLN A 458 -31.16 1.42 -21.71
N GLN A 459 -31.35 0.10 -21.64
CA GLN A 459 -32.04 -0.66 -22.68
C GLN A 459 -33.51 -0.21 -22.83
N LEU A 460 -34.23 -0.02 -21.72
CA LEU A 460 -35.57 0.55 -21.68
C LEU A 460 -35.66 1.89 -22.42
N LEU A 461 -34.76 2.84 -22.11
CA LEU A 461 -34.73 4.15 -22.77
C LEU A 461 -34.41 4.04 -24.27
N GLY A 462 -33.56 3.09 -24.67
CA GLY A 462 -33.26 2.79 -26.08
C GLY A 462 -34.47 2.24 -26.84
N ILE A 463 -35.20 1.28 -26.26
CA ILE A 463 -36.42 0.70 -26.86
C ILE A 463 -37.49 1.79 -27.01
N ALA A 464 -37.68 2.64 -25.99
CA ALA A 464 -38.63 3.76 -26.05
C ALA A 464 -38.24 4.85 -27.07
N SER A 465 -36.95 5.09 -27.30
CA SER A 465 -36.50 6.03 -28.33
C SER A 465 -36.71 5.46 -29.75
N GLN A 466 -36.55 4.15 -29.93
CA GLN A 466 -36.89 3.46 -31.18
C GLN A 466 -38.39 3.49 -31.45
N ALA A 467 -39.24 3.27 -30.44
CA ALA A 467 -40.70 3.41 -30.58
C ALA A 467 -41.09 4.80 -31.14
N LYS A 468 -40.56 5.87 -30.54
CA LYS A 468 -40.76 7.26 -31.02
C LYS A 468 -40.25 7.49 -32.44
N ALA A 469 -39.12 6.88 -32.80
CA ALA A 469 -38.59 6.98 -34.16
C ALA A 469 -39.51 6.29 -35.20
N TYR A 470 -40.16 5.19 -34.84
CA TYR A 470 -41.16 4.53 -35.69
C TYR A 470 -42.46 5.35 -35.80
N GLU A 471 -42.92 6.00 -34.72
CA GLU A 471 -44.05 6.94 -34.77
C GLU A 471 -43.78 8.10 -35.74
N GLN A 472 -42.58 8.69 -35.68
CA GLN A 472 -42.17 9.78 -36.58
C GLN A 472 -42.12 9.36 -38.06
N LYS A 473 -41.89 8.07 -38.34
CA LYS A 473 -41.92 7.48 -39.69
C LYS A 473 -43.31 6.98 -40.11
N GLN A 474 -44.33 7.10 -39.25
CA GLN A 474 -45.67 6.53 -39.45
C GLN A 474 -45.67 4.98 -39.55
N GLU A 475 -44.62 4.32 -39.05
CA GLU A 475 -44.49 2.86 -38.99
C GLU A 475 -45.20 2.32 -37.74
N TRP A 476 -46.50 2.56 -37.62
CA TRP A 476 -47.28 2.37 -36.39
C TRP A 476 -47.23 0.96 -35.81
N GLN A 477 -47.14 -0.08 -36.66
CA GLN A 477 -47.05 -1.46 -36.19
C GLN A 477 -45.74 -1.72 -35.43
N ALA A 478 -44.63 -1.18 -35.92
CA ALA A 478 -43.34 -1.26 -35.22
C ALA A 478 -43.39 -0.43 -33.93
N ALA A 479 -43.92 0.79 -33.98
CA ALA A 479 -44.08 1.64 -32.79
C ALA A 479 -44.83 0.94 -31.64
N VAL A 480 -45.96 0.28 -31.94
CA VAL A 480 -46.74 -0.51 -30.95
C VAL A 480 -45.90 -1.64 -30.34
N ILE A 481 -45.17 -2.41 -31.15
CA ILE A 481 -44.31 -3.50 -30.66
C ILE A 481 -43.22 -2.98 -29.73
N TYR A 482 -42.51 -1.91 -30.13
CA TYR A 482 -41.45 -1.33 -29.32
C TYR A 482 -41.99 -0.68 -28.03
N TRP A 483 -43.16 -0.05 -28.05
CA TRP A 483 -43.81 0.45 -26.83
C TRP A 483 -44.21 -0.65 -25.85
N GLN A 484 -44.74 -1.77 -26.34
CA GLN A 484 -45.03 -2.95 -25.51
C GLN A 484 -43.75 -3.50 -24.87
N GLN A 485 -42.66 -3.62 -25.64
CA GLN A 485 -41.35 -4.04 -25.13
C GLN A 485 -40.80 -3.08 -24.07
N ALA A 486 -40.94 -1.76 -24.27
CA ALA A 486 -40.54 -0.76 -23.29
C ALA A 486 -41.32 -0.92 -21.97
N LEU A 487 -42.65 -1.07 -22.03
CA LEU A 487 -43.47 -1.31 -20.84
C LEU A 487 -43.11 -2.62 -20.11
N GLN A 488 -42.77 -3.68 -20.85
CA GLN A 488 -42.30 -4.93 -20.26
C GLN A 488 -40.93 -4.75 -19.58
N ALA A 489 -39.97 -4.10 -20.25
CA ALA A 489 -38.65 -3.83 -19.70
C ALA A 489 -38.71 -2.96 -18.43
N ALA A 490 -39.57 -1.94 -18.39
CA ALA A 490 -39.79 -1.11 -17.20
C ALA A 490 -40.29 -1.92 -15.99
N LYS A 491 -41.21 -2.88 -16.22
CA LYS A 491 -41.75 -3.76 -15.17
C LYS A 491 -40.75 -4.81 -14.67
N GLN A 492 -39.73 -5.15 -15.46
CA GLN A 492 -38.72 -6.16 -15.12
C GLN A 492 -37.55 -5.62 -14.28
N ILE A 493 -37.42 -4.29 -14.10
CA ILE A 493 -36.37 -3.72 -13.25
C ILE A 493 -36.66 -4.04 -11.78
N SER A 494 -35.68 -4.61 -11.08
CA SER A 494 -35.82 -5.07 -9.70
C SER A 494 -36.20 -3.94 -8.74
N ASN A 495 -37.18 -4.19 -7.88
CA ASN A 495 -37.62 -3.28 -6.80
C ASN A 495 -36.53 -2.96 -5.76
N ASN A 496 -35.45 -3.74 -5.71
CA ASN A 496 -34.33 -3.55 -4.79
C ASN A 496 -33.26 -2.57 -5.33
N SER A 497 -33.42 -2.07 -6.56
CA SER A 497 -32.48 -1.14 -7.21
C SER A 497 -32.92 0.33 -7.10
N LEU A 498 -31.93 1.21 -7.05
CA LEU A 498 -32.10 2.67 -7.16
C LEU A 498 -32.79 3.11 -8.46
N TYR A 499 -32.73 2.31 -9.53
CA TYR A 499 -33.38 2.58 -10.82
C TYR A 499 -34.88 2.23 -10.85
N TYR A 500 -35.41 1.51 -9.84
CA TYR A 500 -36.80 1.04 -9.83
C TYR A 500 -37.81 2.19 -9.94
N ASN A 501 -37.72 3.19 -9.06
CA ASN A 501 -38.66 4.32 -9.05
C ASN A 501 -38.57 5.16 -10.34
N GLN A 502 -37.38 5.23 -10.94
CA GLN A 502 -37.15 5.90 -12.22
C GLN A 502 -37.80 5.13 -13.39
N ALA A 503 -37.75 3.80 -13.37
CA ALA A 503 -38.43 2.96 -14.35
C ALA A 503 -39.97 3.01 -14.18
N GLN A 504 -40.46 3.00 -12.94
CA GLN A 504 -41.89 3.05 -12.64
C GLN A 504 -42.54 4.37 -13.07
N SER A 505 -41.85 5.51 -12.92
CA SER A 505 -42.37 6.80 -13.39
C SER A 505 -42.56 6.88 -14.90
N LEU A 506 -41.92 5.99 -15.68
CA LEU A 506 -42.06 5.89 -17.13
C LEU A 506 -43.25 5.03 -17.58
N ILE A 507 -43.85 4.20 -16.72
CA ILE A 507 -44.93 3.30 -17.12
C ILE A 507 -46.18 4.07 -17.60
N THR A 508 -46.61 5.10 -16.87
CA THR A 508 -47.78 5.91 -17.27
C THR A 508 -47.58 6.61 -18.62
N PRO A 509 -46.51 7.41 -18.86
CA PRO A 509 -46.32 8.05 -20.16
C PRO A 509 -46.11 7.04 -21.30
N TYR A 510 -45.42 5.92 -21.08
CA TYR A 510 -45.24 4.90 -22.12
C TYR A 510 -46.54 4.14 -22.43
N SER A 511 -47.44 4.00 -21.45
CA SER A 511 -48.78 3.42 -21.68
C SER A 511 -49.65 4.35 -22.52
N ALA A 512 -49.56 5.67 -22.30
CA ALA A 512 -50.24 6.66 -23.13
C ALA A 512 -49.70 6.68 -24.57
N SER A 513 -48.37 6.64 -24.76
CA SER A 513 -47.78 6.55 -26.11
C SER A 513 -48.12 5.23 -26.81
N LEU A 514 -48.16 4.09 -26.09
CA LEU A 514 -48.65 2.83 -26.65
C LEU A 514 -50.09 2.97 -27.16
N GLN A 515 -50.99 3.52 -26.35
CA GLN A 515 -52.39 3.71 -26.75
C GLN A 515 -52.50 4.61 -28.00
N GLN A 516 -51.78 5.73 -28.02
CA GLN A 516 -51.73 6.64 -29.17
C GLN A 516 -51.23 5.93 -30.44
N ALA A 517 -50.19 5.10 -30.34
CA ALA A 517 -49.67 4.32 -31.46
C ALA A 517 -50.67 3.25 -31.94
N GLN A 518 -51.43 2.63 -31.02
CA GLN A 518 -52.49 1.66 -31.34
C GLN A 518 -53.66 2.31 -32.07
N GLU A 519 -54.14 3.47 -31.61
CA GLU A 519 -55.20 4.24 -32.27
C GLU A 519 -54.78 4.65 -33.70
N LYS A 520 -53.53 5.11 -33.87
CA LYS A 520 -52.97 5.44 -35.20
C LYS A 520 -52.75 4.22 -36.10
N LEU A 521 -52.40 3.06 -35.55
CA LEU A 521 -52.30 1.80 -36.30
C LEU A 521 -53.66 1.36 -36.86
N ILE A 522 -54.72 1.43 -36.04
CA ILE A 522 -56.08 1.07 -36.46
C ILE A 522 -56.53 1.97 -37.62
N LEU A 523 -56.34 3.29 -37.48
CA LEU A 523 -56.70 4.29 -38.49
C LEU A 523 -55.86 4.16 -39.79
N ASN A 524 -54.57 3.84 -39.68
CA ASN A 524 -53.75 3.58 -40.87
C ASN A 524 -54.19 2.29 -41.59
N ASN A 525 -54.58 1.24 -40.86
CA ASN A 525 -55.06 0.00 -41.45
C ASN A 525 -56.42 0.18 -42.16
N SER A 526 -57.36 0.94 -41.58
CA SER A 526 -58.63 1.25 -42.26
C SER A 526 -58.41 2.08 -43.53
N TRP A 527 -57.48 3.03 -43.52
CA TRP A 527 -57.08 3.78 -44.72
C TRP A 527 -56.46 2.90 -45.81
N GLN A 528 -55.64 1.91 -45.46
CA GLN A 528 -55.09 0.96 -46.45
C GLN A 528 -56.20 0.11 -47.09
N GLN A 529 -57.16 -0.39 -46.29
CA GLN A 529 -58.32 -1.11 -46.81
C GLN A 529 -59.17 -0.21 -47.72
N THR A 530 -59.49 1.02 -47.27
CA THR A 530 -60.23 2.03 -48.05
C THR A 530 -59.54 2.32 -49.38
N ARG A 531 -58.20 2.46 -49.39
CA ARG A 531 -57.43 2.67 -50.63
C ARG A 531 -57.46 1.44 -51.54
N ALA A 532 -57.46 0.22 -51.01
CA ALA A 532 -57.59 -0.99 -51.81
C ALA A 532 -58.97 -1.10 -52.47
N ASP A 533 -60.03 -0.82 -51.71
CA ASP A 533 -61.42 -0.83 -52.20
C ASP A 533 -61.66 0.29 -53.22
N LEU A 534 -61.17 1.50 -52.98
CA LEU A 534 -61.19 2.59 -53.96
C LEU A 534 -60.38 2.26 -55.21
N ASN A 535 -59.21 1.62 -55.09
CA ASN A 535 -58.42 1.23 -56.24
C ASN A 535 -59.14 0.20 -57.11
N LYS A 536 -59.85 -0.75 -56.49
CA LYS A 536 -60.70 -1.73 -57.16
C LYS A 536 -61.92 -1.09 -57.85
N THR A 537 -62.54 -0.09 -57.23
CA THR A 537 -63.71 0.62 -57.77
C THR A 537 -63.34 1.64 -58.86
N CYS A 538 -62.19 2.31 -58.75
CA CYS A 538 -61.73 3.31 -59.72
C CYS A 538 -60.92 2.73 -60.91
N SER A 539 -60.58 1.44 -60.91
CA SER A 539 -59.76 0.82 -61.95
C SER A 539 -60.53 -0.29 -62.68
N SER A 540 -61.04 0.02 -63.88
CA SER A 540 -61.51 -0.98 -64.85
C SER A 540 -60.56 -1.00 -66.06
N GLU A 541 -61.02 -1.43 -67.24
CA GLU A 541 -60.25 -1.33 -68.50
C GLU A 541 -59.86 0.12 -68.84
N ILE A 542 -60.67 1.09 -68.40
CA ILE A 542 -60.32 2.50 -68.33
C ILE A 542 -60.24 2.95 -66.87
N ARG A 543 -59.35 3.89 -66.56
CA ARG A 543 -59.28 4.45 -65.21
C ARG A 543 -60.47 5.39 -65.01
N ILE A 544 -61.39 5.03 -64.12
CA ILE A 544 -62.65 5.74 -63.85
C ILE A 544 -62.39 6.97 -62.99
N CYS A 545 -61.53 6.83 -61.97
CA CYS A 545 -61.22 7.91 -61.05
C CYS A 545 -59.78 7.92 -60.52
N ASN A 546 -59.36 9.10 -60.08
CA ASN A 546 -58.24 9.31 -59.16
C ASN A 546 -58.81 9.55 -57.76
N PHE A 547 -58.08 9.19 -56.71
CA PHE A 547 -58.54 9.38 -55.34
C PHE A 547 -57.41 9.69 -54.36
N THR A 548 -57.75 10.36 -53.27
CA THR A 548 -56.90 10.54 -52.09
C THR A 548 -57.71 10.25 -50.82
N VAL A 549 -57.06 9.65 -49.83
CA VAL A 549 -57.66 9.33 -48.52
C VAL A 549 -56.74 9.86 -47.43
N ASP A 550 -57.26 10.78 -46.62
CA ASP A 550 -56.60 11.40 -45.47
C ASP A 550 -57.60 11.60 -44.30
N ASP A 551 -57.24 12.45 -43.33
CA ASP A 551 -58.05 12.75 -42.14
C ASP A 551 -59.23 13.70 -42.39
N LYS A 552 -59.34 14.26 -43.59
CA LYS A 552 -60.45 15.14 -44.01
C LYS A 552 -61.50 14.39 -44.83
N GLY A 553 -61.15 13.24 -45.41
CA GLY A 553 -62.10 12.36 -46.08
C GLY A 553 -61.54 11.55 -47.24
N ILE A 554 -62.45 10.99 -48.01
CA ILE A 554 -62.22 10.38 -49.31
C ILE A 554 -62.53 11.42 -50.39
N ILE A 555 -61.51 11.86 -51.10
CA ILE A 555 -61.66 12.73 -52.26
C ILE A 555 -61.50 11.88 -53.52
N VAL A 556 -62.49 11.92 -54.40
CA VAL A 556 -62.52 11.21 -55.69
C VAL A 556 -62.63 12.25 -56.79
N LYS A 557 -61.75 12.18 -57.80
CA LYS A 557 -61.84 13.01 -59.00
C LYS A 557 -62.05 12.12 -60.22
N ILE A 558 -63.12 12.37 -60.96
CA ILE A 558 -63.45 11.66 -62.20
C ILE A 558 -62.42 12.00 -63.27
N THR A 559 -62.05 11.00 -64.08
CA THR A 559 -61.05 11.17 -65.15
C THR A 559 -61.68 11.73 -66.43
N PRO A 560 -60.92 12.50 -67.25
CA PRO A 560 -61.37 12.94 -68.57
C PRO A 560 -61.79 11.80 -69.50
N GLU A 561 -61.13 10.65 -69.41
CA GLU A 561 -61.39 9.49 -70.25
C GLU A 561 -62.75 8.86 -69.93
N TYR A 562 -63.13 8.78 -68.65
CA TYR A 562 -64.44 8.28 -68.23
C TYR A 562 -65.57 9.29 -68.46
N GLU A 563 -65.31 10.58 -68.23
CA GLU A 563 -66.23 11.67 -68.54
C GLU A 563 -66.60 11.70 -70.04
N GLN A 564 -65.64 11.44 -70.94
CA GLN A 564 -65.91 11.32 -72.37
C GLN A 564 -66.85 10.15 -72.72
N VAL A 565 -66.72 9.00 -72.05
CA VAL A 565 -67.61 7.83 -72.25
C VAL A 565 -69.03 8.13 -71.76
N LEU A 566 -69.18 8.88 -70.68
CA LEU A 566 -70.49 9.36 -70.21
C LEU A 566 -71.11 10.36 -71.20
N GLN A 567 -70.34 11.23 -71.84
CA GLN A 567 -70.85 12.26 -72.75
C GLN A 567 -71.12 11.75 -74.17
N SER A 568 -70.28 10.85 -74.71
CA SER A 568 -70.45 10.30 -76.06
C SER A 568 -71.73 9.46 -76.17
N SER A 569 -72.05 8.69 -75.12
CA SER A 569 -73.23 7.82 -75.06
C SER A 569 -74.56 8.58 -74.90
N ILE A 570 -74.53 9.86 -74.48
CA ILE A 570 -75.71 10.74 -74.43
C ILE A 570 -75.97 11.43 -75.79
N SER A 571 -74.97 11.47 -76.67
CA SER A 571 -75.03 12.22 -77.94
C SER A 571 -75.56 11.41 -79.14
N ASP A 572 -75.60 10.07 -79.06
CA ASP A 572 -76.11 9.18 -80.12
C ASP A 572 -77.65 9.13 -80.15
N ASN A 573 -78.27 10.21 -80.63
CA ASN A 573 -79.72 10.35 -80.78
C ASN A 573 -80.35 9.57 -81.97
N ASN A 574 -79.68 8.54 -82.50
CA ASN A 574 -80.28 7.63 -83.49
C ASN A 574 -81.00 6.48 -82.78
N ALA A 575 -82.26 6.70 -82.47
CA ALA A 575 -83.09 5.80 -81.68
C ALA A 575 -83.40 4.48 -82.42
N GLN A 576 -82.69 3.40 -82.08
CA GLN A 576 -83.27 2.05 -82.18
C GLN A 576 -82.76 1.01 -81.16
N ASP A 577 -82.16 1.43 -80.03
CA ASP A 577 -81.94 0.51 -78.91
C ASP A 577 -82.00 1.24 -77.54
N SER A 578 -83.15 1.17 -76.85
CA SER A 578 -83.36 1.83 -75.56
C SER A 578 -82.62 1.17 -74.39
N SER A 579 -81.94 0.05 -74.64
CA SER A 579 -81.20 -0.73 -73.64
C SER A 579 -79.86 -0.10 -73.23
N LEU A 580 -79.17 0.58 -74.15
CA LEU A 580 -77.81 1.10 -73.93
C LEU A 580 -77.77 2.38 -73.06
N ALA A 581 -78.68 3.33 -73.30
CA ALA A 581 -78.77 4.56 -72.50
C ALA A 581 -79.15 4.29 -71.02
N VAL A 582 -79.97 3.25 -70.80
CA VAL A 582 -80.31 2.77 -69.45
C VAL A 582 -79.10 2.11 -68.78
N GLY A 583 -78.30 1.34 -69.53
CA GLY A 583 -77.09 0.68 -68.99
C GLY A 583 -76.03 1.64 -68.44
N ILE A 584 -75.83 2.80 -69.05
CA ILE A 584 -74.74 3.73 -68.69
C ILE A 584 -75.16 4.72 -67.58
N THR A 585 -76.42 5.17 -67.56
CA THR A 585 -76.97 5.92 -66.41
C THR A 585 -76.88 5.08 -65.13
N ASN A 586 -77.16 3.77 -65.25
CA ASN A 586 -77.03 2.80 -64.18
C ASN A 586 -75.56 2.59 -63.74
N HIS A 587 -74.58 2.75 -64.63
CA HIS A 587 -73.15 2.63 -64.30
C HIS A 587 -72.64 3.80 -63.43
N TRP A 588 -73.02 5.05 -63.73
CA TRP A 588 -72.71 6.17 -62.83
C TRP A 588 -73.34 5.97 -61.45
N GLN A 589 -74.61 5.57 -61.41
CA GLN A 589 -75.33 5.34 -60.15
C GLN A 589 -74.71 4.20 -59.33
N THR A 590 -74.30 3.10 -59.99
CA THR A 590 -73.57 1.98 -59.35
C THR A 590 -72.20 2.42 -58.83
N LEU A 591 -71.46 3.26 -59.56
CA LEU A 591 -70.19 3.82 -59.10
C LEU A 591 -70.38 4.71 -57.86
N GLN A 592 -71.36 5.60 -57.90
CA GLN A 592 -71.70 6.50 -56.79
C GLN A 592 -72.11 5.72 -55.54
N GLU A 593 -72.91 4.65 -55.71
CA GLU A 593 -73.32 3.75 -54.62
C GLU A 593 -72.13 2.95 -54.06
N ALA A 594 -71.25 2.41 -54.92
CA ALA A 594 -70.04 1.71 -54.48
C ALA A 594 -69.08 2.62 -53.71
N LEU A 595 -68.85 3.86 -54.17
CA LEU A 595 -68.05 4.85 -53.47
C LEU A 595 -68.70 5.28 -52.13
N THR A 596 -70.03 5.37 -52.10
CA THR A 596 -70.81 5.64 -50.88
C THR A 596 -70.63 4.52 -49.85
N VAL A 597 -70.77 3.25 -50.25
CA VAL A 597 -70.56 2.10 -49.36
C VAL A 597 -69.12 2.06 -48.82
N ILE A 598 -68.12 2.40 -49.65
CA ILE A 598 -66.73 2.52 -49.20
C ILE A 598 -66.55 3.65 -48.17
N SER A 599 -67.23 4.79 -48.37
CA SER A 599 -67.24 5.93 -47.44
C SER A 599 -67.92 5.61 -46.10
N GLU A 600 -69.06 4.92 -46.13
CA GLU A 600 -69.76 4.45 -44.92
C GLU A 600 -68.93 3.40 -44.16
N ASN A 601 -68.36 2.41 -44.86
CA ASN A 601 -67.48 1.40 -44.25
C ASN A 601 -66.19 2.00 -43.65
N ALA A 602 -65.65 3.05 -44.27
CA ALA A 602 -64.49 3.78 -43.75
C ALA A 602 -64.84 4.79 -42.64
N ASN A 603 -66.13 5.13 -42.49
CA ASN A 603 -66.63 6.25 -41.71
C ASN A 603 -65.88 7.57 -42.02
N LEU A 604 -65.67 7.86 -43.31
CA LEU A 604 -65.03 9.07 -43.82
C LEU A 604 -65.93 9.79 -44.82
N PRO A 605 -66.03 11.14 -44.78
CA PRO A 605 -66.83 11.89 -45.76
C PRO A 605 -66.28 11.75 -47.18
N LEU A 606 -67.19 11.61 -48.13
CA LEU A 606 -66.92 11.44 -49.55
C LEU A 606 -67.16 12.75 -50.30
N PHE A 607 -66.19 13.14 -51.12
CA PHE A 607 -66.30 14.26 -52.04
C PHE A 607 -65.94 13.78 -53.45
N ILE A 608 -66.90 13.85 -54.37
CA ILE A 608 -66.67 13.51 -55.79
C ILE A 608 -66.61 14.80 -56.60
N TYR A 609 -65.53 14.97 -57.35
CA TYR A 609 -65.24 16.10 -58.21
C TYR A 609 -65.29 15.69 -59.69
N ASN A 610 -65.86 16.55 -60.54
CA ASN A 610 -65.76 16.41 -62.00
C ASN A 610 -64.37 16.84 -62.52
N VAL A 611 -64.19 16.77 -63.83
CA VAL A 611 -62.92 17.13 -64.49
C VAL A 611 -62.59 18.62 -64.38
N GLN A 612 -63.57 19.48 -64.09
CA GLN A 612 -63.44 20.92 -63.84
C GLN A 612 -63.21 21.29 -62.35
N ASP A 613 -62.92 20.30 -61.48
CA ASP A 613 -62.73 20.49 -60.03
C ASP A 613 -63.96 21.07 -59.30
N GLN A 614 -65.17 20.86 -59.84
CA GLN A 614 -66.42 21.16 -59.17
C GLN A 614 -66.93 19.93 -58.43
N VAL A 615 -67.42 20.12 -57.19
CA VAL A 615 -68.06 19.06 -56.42
C VAL A 615 -69.38 18.69 -57.09
N ILE A 616 -69.50 17.45 -57.55
CA ILE A 616 -70.72 16.87 -58.13
C ILE A 616 -71.47 15.95 -57.17
N TYR A 617 -70.79 15.43 -56.14
CA TYR A 617 -71.42 14.71 -55.04
C TYR A 617 -70.65 14.92 -53.74
N MET A 618 -71.37 15.00 -52.63
CA MET A 618 -70.82 15.10 -51.28
C MET A 618 -71.67 14.25 -50.36
N ARG A 619 -71.04 13.46 -49.48
CA ARG A 619 -71.75 12.75 -48.41
C ARG A 619 -70.93 12.63 -47.14
N THR A 620 -71.60 12.86 -46.02
CA THR A 620 -71.11 12.71 -44.66
C THR A 620 -71.66 11.40 -44.09
N PRO A 621 -70.84 10.51 -43.50
CA PRO A 621 -71.36 9.24 -42.95
C PRO A 621 -72.26 9.50 -41.75
N GLY A 622 -73.43 8.87 -41.73
CA GLY A 622 -74.44 9.08 -40.68
C GLY A 622 -75.50 10.13 -41.01
N GLU A 623 -75.42 10.76 -42.19
CA GLU A 623 -76.50 11.51 -42.86
C GLU A 623 -77.04 10.74 -44.09
#